data_AF-A0A9Q1B989-F1
#
_entry.id   AF-A0A9Q1B989-F1
#
_cell.length_a   1.000
_cell.length_b   1.000
_cell.length_c   1.000
_cell.angle_alpha   90.00
_cell.angle_beta   90.00
_cell.angle_gamma   90.00
#
_symmetry.space_group_name_H-M   'P 1'
#
loop_
_entity.id
_entity.type
_entity.pdbx_description
1 polymer ?
#
loop_
_entity_poly.entity_id
_entity_poly.type
_entity_poly.pdbx_seq_one_letter_code
_entity_poly.pdbx_strand_id
1 'polypeptide(L)'
;MSVVSLISTQTLPKKPEIGGKKVMFEEDDLPYEEEILRNPYSVKCWLRYIEHKNDGPVTSLNMIYERALKELPGSYKLWYNYLRLRRKQVKGRVITDPGYEDVNNAFERALVFMHKMPRIWLDYCQFLIDQCKITRTRRTFDRALRALPITQHHRIWPMYLKFVRSHPLHETAVRAYRRYLKLSPEDAEEYVEYLVSIDRMDEAALRMADIVNQENFVSKEGKSNHQVSDEVHLT
;
A
#
# COMPACT_ATOMS: atom_id res chain seq x y z
N MET A 1 21.35 -10.17 -67.30
CA MET A 1 22.07 -9.76 -66.07
C MET A 1 21.49 -8.40 -65.70
N SER A 2 20.96 -8.09 -64.52
CA SER A 2 20.94 -8.74 -63.22
C SER A 2 19.82 -8.10 -62.39
N VAL A 3 19.14 -8.93 -61.59
CA VAL A 3 18.65 -8.65 -60.22
C VAL A 3 17.78 -7.41 -59.99
N VAL A 4 16.45 -7.57 -60.05
CA VAL A 4 15.53 -7.06 -59.02
C VAL A 4 14.36 -8.05 -58.90
N SER A 5 14.58 -9.14 -58.16
CA SER A 5 13.53 -10.04 -57.71
C SER A 5 13.19 -9.73 -56.25
N LEU A 6 11.89 -9.80 -55.94
CA LEU A 6 11.34 -10.11 -54.62
C LEU A 6 11.61 -9.09 -53.50
N ILE A 7 10.83 -8.00 -53.48
CA ILE A 7 10.42 -7.42 -52.19
C ILE A 7 9.06 -8.02 -51.85
N SER A 8 9.17 -9.06 -51.04
CA SER A 8 8.10 -9.83 -50.42
C SER A 8 7.08 -8.90 -49.77
N THR A 9 5.81 -9.21 -49.99
CA THR A 9 4.67 -8.82 -49.18
C THR A 9 4.94 -9.18 -47.71
N GLN A 10 5.53 -8.26 -46.95
CA GLN A 10 5.58 -8.38 -45.50
C GLN A 10 4.18 -8.07 -44.96
N THR A 11 3.42 -9.14 -44.78
CA THR A 11 2.24 -9.21 -43.93
C THR A 11 2.59 -8.60 -42.57
N LEU A 12 1.93 -7.49 -42.23
CA LEU A 12 1.91 -6.90 -40.90
C LEU A 12 1.72 -7.99 -39.84
N PRO A 13 2.52 -8.02 -38.75
CA PRO A 13 2.35 -9.04 -37.72
C PRO A 13 0.97 -8.89 -37.08
N LYS A 14 0.18 -9.98 -37.13
CA LYS A 14 -1.12 -10.09 -36.45
C LYS A 14 -0.93 -9.74 -34.97
N LYS A 15 -1.65 -8.72 -34.50
CA LYS A 15 -1.62 -8.28 -33.10
C LYS A 15 -2.07 -9.43 -32.18
N PRO A 16 -1.39 -9.66 -31.05
CA PRO A 16 -1.80 -10.70 -30.10
C PRO A 16 -3.16 -10.32 -29.48
N GLU A 17 -4.17 -11.13 -29.78
CA GLU A 17 -5.50 -11.02 -29.19
C GLU A 17 -5.45 -11.50 -27.74
N ILE A 18 -5.66 -10.58 -26.81
CA ILE A 18 -5.91 -10.90 -25.39
C ILE A 18 -7.32 -10.42 -25.07
N GLY A 19 -8.27 -11.37 -25.04
CA GLY A 19 -9.56 -11.23 -24.37
C GLY A 19 -10.46 -10.08 -24.83
N GLY A 20 -11.13 -10.24 -25.98
CA GLY A 20 -12.51 -9.77 -26.24
C GLY A 20 -12.85 -8.28 -26.16
N LYS A 21 -11.92 -7.38 -25.80
CA LYS A 21 -12.12 -5.92 -25.87
C LYS A 21 -11.17 -5.34 -26.90
N LYS A 22 -11.68 -5.15 -28.12
CA LYS A 22 -10.97 -4.42 -29.18
C LYS A 22 -10.93 -2.95 -28.79
N VAL A 23 -9.85 -2.53 -28.13
CA VAL A 23 -9.62 -1.12 -27.83
C VAL A 23 -9.31 -0.43 -29.15
N MET A 24 -10.16 0.52 -29.51
CA MET A 24 -9.98 1.37 -30.68
C MET A 24 -8.90 2.39 -30.31
N PHE A 25 -7.72 2.24 -30.90
CA PHE A 25 -6.72 3.30 -30.90
C PHE A 25 -7.20 4.34 -31.89
N GLU A 26 -7.29 5.58 -31.44
CA GLU A 26 -7.66 6.71 -32.28
C GLU A 26 -6.43 7.18 -33.06
N GLU A 27 -6.61 7.88 -34.19
CA GLU A 27 -5.47 8.41 -34.95
C GLU A 27 -4.60 9.36 -34.10
N ASP A 28 -5.23 10.05 -33.14
CA ASP A 28 -4.56 10.93 -32.17
C ASP A 28 -3.60 10.18 -31.23
N ASP A 29 -3.72 8.85 -31.10
CA ASP A 29 -2.81 8.03 -30.29
C ASP A 29 -1.48 7.72 -30.99
N LEU A 30 -1.44 7.86 -32.32
CA LEU A 30 -0.32 7.43 -33.16
C LEU A 30 1.02 8.03 -32.74
N PRO A 31 1.13 9.35 -32.45
CA PRO A 31 2.40 9.95 -32.04
C PRO A 31 2.97 9.34 -30.75
N TYR A 32 2.08 8.98 -29.80
CA TYR A 32 2.46 8.40 -28.52
C TYR A 32 2.84 6.93 -28.64
N GLU A 33 2.11 6.18 -29.48
CA GLU A 33 2.42 4.77 -29.78
C GLU A 33 3.77 4.65 -30.47
N GLU A 34 4.09 5.50 -31.45
CA GLU A 34 5.41 5.52 -32.08
C GLU A 34 6.52 5.85 -31.09
N GLU A 35 6.29 6.81 -30.19
CA GLU A 35 7.29 7.22 -29.22
C GLU A 35 7.60 6.09 -28.21
N ILE A 36 6.57 5.38 -27.75
CA ILE A 36 6.72 4.23 -26.86
C ILE A 36 7.38 3.05 -27.58
N LEU A 37 7.07 2.80 -28.85
CA LEU A 37 7.73 1.76 -29.64
C LEU A 37 9.22 2.04 -29.81
N ARG A 38 9.61 3.31 -30.00
CA ARG A 38 11.04 3.70 -30.07
C ARG A 38 11.73 3.62 -28.72
N ASN A 39 11.04 3.97 -27.63
CA ASN A 39 11.61 4.01 -26.28
C ASN A 39 10.72 3.31 -25.22
N PRO A 40 10.60 1.97 -25.25
CA PRO A 40 9.67 1.24 -24.38
C PRO A 40 10.00 1.36 -22.89
N TYR A 41 11.27 1.56 -22.54
CA TYR A 41 11.72 1.67 -21.16
C TYR A 41 11.73 3.10 -20.61
N SER A 42 11.23 4.07 -21.40
CA SER A 42 11.14 5.46 -20.96
C SER A 42 9.85 5.72 -20.19
N VAL A 43 9.95 5.84 -18.87
CA VAL A 43 8.82 6.24 -18.00
C VAL A 43 8.18 7.55 -18.48
N LYS A 44 8.97 8.49 -19.04
CA LYS A 44 8.47 9.79 -19.52
C LYS A 44 7.57 9.65 -20.75
N CYS A 45 7.86 8.72 -21.66
CA CYS A 45 7.03 8.48 -22.85
C CYS A 45 5.68 7.88 -22.44
N TRP A 46 5.69 6.88 -21.56
CA TRP A 46 4.46 6.31 -20.99
C TRP A 46 3.61 7.34 -20.25
N LEU A 47 4.22 8.18 -19.42
CA LEU A 47 3.48 9.20 -18.66
C LEU A 47 2.80 10.23 -19.57
N ARG A 48 3.46 10.67 -20.65
CA ARG A 48 2.85 11.58 -21.63
C ARG A 48 1.63 10.96 -22.31
N TYR A 49 1.71 9.68 -22.65
CA TYR A 49 0.56 8.99 -23.24
C TYR A 49 -0.60 8.82 -22.24
N ILE A 50 -0.27 8.49 -20.99
CA ILE A 50 -1.24 8.42 -19.90
C ILE A 50 -1.92 9.77 -19.65
N GLU A 51 -1.16 10.86 -19.67
CA GLU A 51 -1.69 12.22 -19.53
C GLU A 51 -2.65 12.57 -20.68
N HIS A 52 -2.30 12.22 -21.93
CA HIS A 52 -3.18 12.40 -23.08
C HIS A 52 -4.50 11.64 -22.94
N LYS A 53 -4.48 10.39 -22.45
CA LYS A 53 -5.69 9.57 -22.25
C LYS A 53 -6.36 9.74 -20.88
N ASN A 54 -5.95 10.72 -20.07
CA ASN A 54 -6.45 10.85 -18.69
C ASN A 54 -7.96 11.18 -18.62
N ASP A 55 -8.48 11.92 -19.59
CA ASP A 55 -9.91 12.27 -19.70
C ASP A 55 -10.71 11.26 -20.54
N GLY A 56 -10.03 10.23 -21.07
CA GLY A 56 -10.64 9.20 -21.90
C GLY A 56 -11.33 8.08 -21.12
N PRO A 57 -11.79 7.04 -21.81
CA PRO A 57 -12.40 5.87 -21.18
C PRO A 57 -11.46 5.18 -20.19
N VAL A 58 -11.97 4.91 -18.99
CA VAL A 58 -11.24 4.26 -17.89
C VAL A 58 -10.56 2.95 -18.31
N THR A 59 -11.20 2.19 -19.20
CA THR A 59 -10.65 0.91 -19.69
C THR A 59 -9.39 1.12 -20.53
N SER A 60 -9.38 2.14 -21.39
CA SER A 60 -8.22 2.48 -22.24
C SER A 60 -7.06 2.96 -21.37
N LEU A 61 -7.32 3.84 -20.41
CA LEU A 61 -6.30 4.32 -19.47
C LEU A 61 -5.68 3.18 -18.66
N ASN A 62 -6.50 2.27 -18.13
CA ASN A 62 -6.03 1.09 -17.41
C ASN A 62 -5.16 0.19 -18.29
N MET A 63 -5.52 0.00 -19.56
CA MET A 63 -4.73 -0.80 -20.51
C MET A 63 -3.35 -0.18 -20.77
N ILE A 64 -3.25 1.14 -20.92
CA ILE A 64 -1.97 1.83 -21.10
C ILE A 64 -1.08 1.64 -19.87
N TYR A 65 -1.63 1.75 -18.66
CA TYR A 65 -0.89 1.44 -17.43
C TYR A 65 -0.42 -0.02 -17.36
N GLU A 66 -1.28 -0.99 -17.67
CA GLU A 66 -0.90 -2.41 -17.67
C GLU A 66 0.21 -2.70 -18.69
N ARG A 67 0.17 -2.06 -19.86
CA ARG A 67 1.25 -2.13 -20.86
C ARG A 67 2.54 -1.51 -20.32
N ALA A 68 2.47 -0.31 -19.75
CA ALA A 68 3.64 0.36 -19.19
C ALA A 68 4.29 -0.46 -18.07
N LEU A 69 3.50 -1.07 -17.19
CA LEU A 69 3.98 -1.89 -16.08
C LEU A 69 4.52 -3.26 -16.52
N LYS A 70 4.12 -3.76 -17.70
CA LYS A 70 4.71 -4.95 -18.31
C LYS A 70 6.14 -4.68 -18.77
N GLU A 71 6.38 -3.52 -19.40
CA GLU A 71 7.73 -3.11 -19.83
C GLU A 71 8.58 -2.61 -18.65
N LEU A 72 7.96 -1.93 -17.68
CA LEU A 72 8.63 -1.28 -16.55
C LEU A 72 8.03 -1.70 -15.19
N PRO A 73 8.17 -2.99 -14.80
CA PRO A 73 7.58 -3.49 -13.55
C PRO A 73 8.22 -2.88 -12.30
N GLY A 74 9.45 -2.37 -12.41
CA GLY A 74 10.18 -1.71 -11.33
C GLY A 74 9.95 -0.20 -11.20
N SER A 75 9.02 0.39 -11.96
CA SER A 75 8.77 1.85 -11.91
C SER A 75 7.83 2.24 -10.76
N TYR A 76 8.38 2.82 -9.70
CA TYR A 76 7.59 3.26 -8.53
C TYR A 76 6.53 4.29 -8.94
N LYS A 77 6.91 5.23 -9.80
CA LYS A 77 6.03 6.32 -10.24
C LYS A 77 4.81 5.77 -11.01
N LEU A 78 5.01 4.77 -11.88
CA LEU A 78 3.91 4.14 -12.61
C LEU A 78 3.00 3.36 -11.68
N TRP A 79 3.56 2.51 -10.80
CA TRP A 79 2.76 1.75 -9.83
C TRP A 79 1.97 2.65 -8.90
N TYR A 80 2.61 3.67 -8.33
CA TYR A 80 1.96 4.60 -7.40
C TYR A 80 0.77 5.33 -8.06
N ASN A 81 0.98 5.88 -9.25
CA ASN A 81 -0.08 6.56 -10.01
C ASN A 81 -1.20 5.59 -10.39
N TYR A 82 -0.85 4.38 -10.83
CA TYR A 82 -1.83 3.37 -11.22
C TYR A 82 -2.70 2.92 -10.05
N LEU A 83 -2.10 2.57 -8.90
CA LEU A 83 -2.83 2.14 -7.71
C LEU A 83 -3.76 3.24 -7.18
N ARG A 84 -3.31 4.50 -7.22
CA ARG A 84 -4.14 5.65 -6.85
C ARG A 84 -5.33 5.81 -7.80
N LEU A 85 -5.11 5.68 -9.11
CA LEU A 85 -6.18 5.72 -10.11
C LEU A 85 -7.18 4.58 -9.89
N ARG A 86 -6.70 3.33 -9.74
CA ARG A 86 -7.54 2.15 -9.51
C ARG A 86 -8.39 2.28 -8.25
N ARG A 87 -7.84 2.80 -7.15
CA ARG A 87 -8.60 3.13 -5.94
C ARG A 87 -9.69 4.17 -6.19
N LYS A 88 -9.41 5.21 -6.98
CA LYS A 88 -10.39 6.24 -7.35
C LYS A 88 -11.57 5.64 -8.14
N GLN A 89 -11.30 4.68 -9.04
CA GLN A 89 -12.32 4.06 -9.89
C GLN A 89 -13.34 3.18 -9.13
N VAL A 90 -12.92 2.60 -8.01
CA VAL A 90 -13.80 1.75 -7.17
C VAL A 90 -14.44 2.51 -6.01
N LYS A 91 -13.97 3.73 -5.73
CA LYS A 91 -14.50 4.56 -4.64
C LYS A 91 -15.98 4.85 -4.86
N GLY A 92 -16.80 4.59 -3.84
CA GLY A 92 -18.25 4.81 -3.87
C GLY A 92 -19.06 3.62 -4.42
N ARG A 93 -18.40 2.55 -4.89
CA ARG A 93 -19.07 1.28 -5.19
C ARG A 93 -19.31 0.49 -3.92
N VAL A 94 -20.17 -0.52 -4.01
CA VAL A 94 -20.39 -1.47 -2.91
C VAL A 94 -19.10 -2.26 -2.67
N ILE A 95 -18.76 -2.53 -1.41
CA ILE A 95 -17.52 -3.24 -1.02
C ILE A 95 -17.43 -4.65 -1.64
N THR A 96 -18.58 -5.26 -1.96
CA THR A 96 -18.69 -6.57 -2.62
C THR A 96 -18.48 -6.50 -4.14
N ASP A 97 -18.31 -5.31 -4.73
CA ASP A 97 -18.05 -5.14 -6.16
C ASP A 97 -16.72 -5.82 -6.53
N PRO A 98 -16.69 -6.62 -7.62
CA PRO A 98 -15.48 -7.31 -8.07
C PRO A 98 -14.29 -6.36 -8.30
N GLY A 99 -14.55 -5.09 -8.61
CA GLY A 99 -13.52 -4.08 -8.80
C GLY A 99 -12.61 -3.93 -7.57
N TYR A 100 -13.14 -4.08 -6.35
CA TYR A 100 -12.29 -4.04 -5.14
C TYR A 100 -11.25 -5.15 -5.14
N GLU A 101 -11.61 -6.36 -5.59
CA GLU A 101 -10.67 -7.47 -5.67
C GLU A 101 -9.66 -7.27 -6.80
N ASP A 102 -10.05 -6.66 -7.92
CA ASP A 102 -9.10 -6.29 -8.97
C ASP A 102 -8.05 -5.28 -8.49
N VAL A 103 -8.45 -4.30 -7.66
CA VAL A 103 -7.51 -3.36 -7.04
C VAL A 103 -6.63 -4.07 -6.01
N ASN A 104 -7.18 -4.99 -5.21
CA ASN A 104 -6.39 -5.81 -4.30
C ASN A 104 -5.33 -6.64 -5.06
N ASN A 105 -5.71 -7.22 -6.21
CA ASN A 105 -4.79 -7.96 -7.07
C ASN A 105 -3.72 -7.04 -7.69
N ALA A 106 -4.07 -5.80 -8.04
CA ALA A 106 -3.09 -4.81 -8.48
C ALA A 106 -2.08 -4.46 -7.38
N PHE A 107 -2.51 -4.34 -6.12
CA PHE A 107 -1.62 -4.14 -4.97
C PHE A 107 -0.68 -5.34 -4.75
N GLU A 108 -1.20 -6.56 -4.78
CA GLU A 108 -0.36 -7.77 -4.61
C GLU A 108 0.70 -7.87 -5.73
N ARG A 109 0.35 -7.55 -6.98
CA ARG A 109 1.32 -7.48 -8.08
C ARG A 109 2.36 -6.38 -7.87
N ALA A 110 1.94 -5.19 -7.44
CA ALA A 110 2.86 -4.10 -7.16
C ALA A 110 3.89 -4.50 -6.10
N LEU A 111 3.45 -5.20 -5.06
CA LEU A 111 4.30 -5.63 -3.97
C LEU A 111 5.35 -6.68 -4.37
N VAL A 112 5.19 -7.39 -5.49
CA VAL A 112 6.24 -8.28 -6.02
C VAL A 112 7.51 -7.49 -6.33
N PHE A 113 7.38 -6.31 -6.94
CA PHE A 113 8.51 -5.47 -7.32
C PHE A 113 8.81 -4.35 -6.31
N MET A 114 7.80 -3.90 -5.56
CA MET A 114 7.84 -2.71 -4.70
C MET A 114 7.79 -3.01 -3.20
N HIS A 115 8.11 -4.24 -2.76
CA HIS A 115 7.99 -4.63 -1.35
C HIS A 115 8.82 -3.77 -0.37
N LYS A 116 9.85 -3.05 -0.85
CA LYS A 116 10.67 -2.15 -0.01
C LYS A 116 10.07 -0.76 0.16
N MET A 117 8.97 -0.43 -0.52
CA MET A 117 8.38 0.91 -0.53
C MET A 117 7.25 1.02 0.51
N PRO A 118 7.46 1.72 1.65
CA PRO A 118 6.48 1.76 2.75
C PRO A 118 5.16 2.42 2.35
N ARG A 119 5.20 3.38 1.41
CA ARG A 119 3.99 4.09 0.95
C ARG A 119 2.96 3.15 0.32
N ILE A 120 3.41 2.19 -0.49
CA ILE A 120 2.51 1.21 -1.15
C ILE A 120 1.87 0.29 -0.10
N TRP A 121 2.63 -0.14 0.91
CA TRP A 121 2.08 -0.90 2.03
C TRP A 121 1.03 -0.13 2.80
N LEU A 122 1.28 1.13 3.14
CA LEU A 122 0.31 1.98 3.84
C LEU A 122 -0.97 2.19 3.04
N ASP A 123 -0.83 2.47 1.75
CA ASP A 123 -1.98 2.63 0.86
C ASP A 123 -2.79 1.33 0.72
N TYR A 124 -2.13 0.17 0.70
CA TYR A 124 -2.81 -1.13 0.66
C TYR A 124 -3.49 -1.47 1.98
N CYS A 125 -2.81 -1.28 3.12
CA CYS A 125 -3.39 -1.50 4.45
C CYS A 125 -4.62 -0.61 4.65
N GLN A 126 -4.53 0.68 4.33
CA GLN A 126 -5.68 1.59 4.41
C GLN A 126 -6.83 1.11 3.51
N PHE A 127 -6.53 0.69 2.27
CA PHE A 127 -7.54 0.18 1.35
C PHE A 127 -8.24 -1.10 1.86
N LEU A 128 -7.54 -1.96 2.60
CA LEU A 128 -8.13 -3.14 3.23
C LEU A 128 -8.93 -2.81 4.51
N ILE A 129 -8.51 -1.80 5.27
CA ILE A 129 -9.29 -1.25 6.38
C ILE A 129 -10.63 -0.72 5.88
N ASP A 130 -10.62 0.05 4.79
CA ASP A 130 -11.83 0.61 4.16
C ASP A 130 -12.79 -0.48 3.65
N GLN A 131 -12.28 -1.69 3.37
CA GLN A 131 -13.09 -2.87 2.99
C GLN A 131 -13.55 -3.71 4.19
N CYS A 132 -13.17 -3.35 5.42
CA CYS A 132 -13.43 -4.12 6.64
C CYS A 132 -12.89 -5.58 6.59
N LYS A 133 -11.85 -5.86 5.79
CA LYS A 133 -11.26 -7.22 5.67
C LYS A 133 -10.27 -7.53 6.80
N ILE A 134 -10.74 -7.57 8.05
CA ILE A 134 -9.94 -7.64 9.29
C ILE A 134 -8.76 -8.63 9.22
N THR A 135 -9.04 -9.90 8.91
CA THR A 135 -7.99 -10.95 8.88
C THR A 135 -6.94 -10.69 7.81
N ARG A 136 -7.37 -10.20 6.63
CA ARG A 136 -6.47 -9.87 5.53
C ARG A 136 -5.62 -8.67 5.91
N THR A 137 -6.22 -7.61 6.45
CA THR A 137 -5.53 -6.41 6.94
C THR A 137 -4.44 -6.75 7.95
N ARG A 138 -4.75 -7.57 8.96
CA ARG A 138 -3.76 -8.02 9.96
C ARG A 138 -2.57 -8.74 9.31
N ARG A 139 -2.85 -9.71 8.43
CA ARG A 139 -1.79 -10.44 7.70
C ARG A 139 -0.97 -9.50 6.82
N THR A 140 -1.58 -8.49 6.21
CA THR A 140 -0.88 -7.49 5.40
C THR A 140 0.03 -6.60 6.26
N PHE A 141 -0.40 -6.15 7.44
CA PHE A 141 0.48 -5.44 8.38
C PHE A 141 1.70 -6.29 8.81
N ASP A 142 1.46 -7.56 9.15
CA ASP A 142 2.55 -8.49 9.48
C ASP A 142 3.48 -8.78 8.29
N ARG A 143 2.96 -8.74 7.05
CA ARG A 143 3.80 -8.82 5.83
C ARG A 143 4.61 -7.53 5.64
N ALA A 144 4.01 -6.37 5.84
CA ALA A 144 4.69 -5.08 5.72
C ALA A 144 5.87 -4.96 6.68
N LEU A 145 5.68 -5.31 7.96
CA LEU A 145 6.74 -5.26 8.97
C LEU A 145 7.85 -6.29 8.74
N ARG A 146 7.58 -7.40 8.05
CA ARG A 146 8.61 -8.36 7.62
C ARG A 146 9.37 -7.90 6.37
N ALA A 147 8.69 -7.23 5.45
CA ALA A 147 9.27 -6.81 4.18
C ALA A 147 10.10 -5.52 4.29
N LEU A 148 9.74 -4.63 5.22
CA LEU A 148 10.36 -3.33 5.40
C LEU A 148 11.49 -3.37 6.44
N PRO A 149 12.59 -2.61 6.23
CA PRO A 149 13.62 -2.42 7.24
C PRO A 149 13.04 -1.82 8.54
N ILE A 150 13.64 -2.18 9.68
CA ILE A 150 13.22 -1.70 11.01
C ILE A 150 13.19 -0.16 11.08
N THR A 151 14.12 0.52 10.40
CA THR A 151 14.16 1.99 10.30
C THR A 151 12.89 2.61 9.72
N GLN A 152 12.05 1.83 9.02
CA GLN A 152 10.78 2.29 8.44
C GLN A 152 9.55 1.85 9.25
N HIS A 153 9.72 1.05 10.31
CA HIS A 153 8.59 0.50 11.08
C HIS A 153 7.76 1.60 11.76
N HIS A 154 8.39 2.73 12.15
CA HIS A 154 7.71 3.92 12.69
C HIS A 154 6.59 4.45 11.77
N ARG A 155 6.63 4.17 10.46
CA ARG A 155 5.58 4.58 9.52
C ARG A 155 4.37 3.65 9.56
N ILE A 156 4.58 2.37 9.87
CA ILE A 156 3.53 1.33 9.82
C ILE A 156 2.81 1.22 11.17
N TRP A 157 3.55 1.31 12.27
CA TRP A 157 3.02 1.08 13.61
C TRP A 157 1.84 1.98 13.99
N PRO A 158 1.85 3.31 13.77
CA PRO A 158 0.72 4.16 14.14
C PRO A 158 -0.61 3.73 13.48
N MET A 159 -0.55 3.35 12.19
CA MET A 159 -1.73 2.86 11.48
C MET A 159 -2.15 1.47 11.98
N TYR A 160 -1.18 0.60 12.29
CA TYR A 160 -1.50 -0.74 12.78
C TYR A 160 -2.12 -0.72 14.18
N LEU A 161 -1.58 0.08 15.10
CA LEU A 161 -2.10 0.27 16.46
C LEU A 161 -3.51 0.87 16.42
N LYS A 162 -3.72 1.92 15.62
CA LYS A 162 -5.06 2.49 15.41
C LYS A 162 -6.07 1.44 14.91
N PHE A 163 -5.66 0.58 13.97
CA PHE A 163 -6.51 -0.49 13.44
C PHE A 163 -6.87 -1.54 14.50
N VAL A 164 -5.92 -1.99 15.33
CA VAL A 164 -6.22 -3.00 16.35
C VAL A 164 -7.02 -2.45 17.53
N ARG A 165 -6.89 -1.14 17.84
CA ARG A 165 -7.75 -0.46 18.83
C ARG A 165 -9.19 -0.31 18.34
N SER A 166 -9.39 -0.11 17.04
CA SER A 166 -10.72 0.13 16.48
C SER A 166 -11.59 -1.12 16.32
N HIS A 167 -11.05 -2.31 16.61
CA HIS A 167 -11.75 -3.59 16.49
C HIS A 167 -11.61 -4.37 17.82
N PRO A 168 -12.59 -5.23 18.18
CA PRO A 168 -12.54 -6.03 19.40
C PRO A 168 -11.56 -7.22 19.27
N LEU A 169 -10.28 -6.92 19.06
CA LEU A 169 -9.20 -7.90 18.83
C LEU A 169 -8.17 -7.84 19.97
N HIS A 170 -8.63 -7.92 21.21
CA HIS A 170 -7.82 -7.66 22.41
C HIS A 170 -6.49 -8.43 22.42
N GLU A 171 -6.52 -9.74 22.16
CA GLU A 171 -5.30 -10.57 22.13
C GLU A 171 -4.34 -10.19 20.99
N THR A 172 -4.86 -9.82 19.83
CA THR A 172 -4.02 -9.37 18.71
C THR A 172 -3.40 -8.02 19.01
N ALA A 173 -4.18 -7.10 19.59
CA ALA A 173 -3.72 -5.77 19.97
C ALA A 173 -2.62 -5.85 21.03
N VAL A 174 -2.83 -6.63 22.10
CA VAL A 174 -1.83 -6.87 23.15
C VAL A 174 -0.52 -7.41 22.55
N ARG A 175 -0.60 -8.39 21.63
CA ARG A 175 0.58 -8.92 20.95
C ARG A 175 1.25 -7.89 20.04
N ALA A 176 0.48 -7.04 19.36
CA ALA A 176 1.00 -5.97 18.53
C ALA A 176 1.74 -4.92 19.36
N TYR A 177 1.13 -4.44 20.46
CA TYR A 177 1.76 -3.51 21.40
C TYR A 177 3.02 -4.08 22.04
N ARG A 178 3.00 -5.33 22.54
CA ARG A 178 4.20 -5.97 23.09
C ARG A 178 5.35 -6.06 22.08
N ARG A 179 5.05 -6.19 20.78
CA ARG A 179 6.08 -6.16 19.72
C ARG A 179 6.53 -4.72 19.41
N TYR A 180 5.62 -3.76 19.45
CA TYR A 180 5.90 -2.34 19.24
C TYR A 180 6.84 -1.77 20.31
N LEU A 181 6.54 -2.02 21.59
CA LEU A 181 7.32 -1.52 22.73
C LEU A 181 8.75 -2.06 22.81
N LYS A 182 9.06 -3.17 22.13
CA LYS A 182 10.45 -3.64 21.98
C LYS A 182 11.29 -2.69 21.11
N LEU A 183 10.65 -1.92 20.24
CA LEU A 183 11.29 -0.96 19.34
C LEU A 183 11.22 0.47 19.89
N SER A 184 10.09 0.82 20.49
CA SER A 184 9.81 2.15 21.05
C SER A 184 9.30 2.00 22.49
N PRO A 185 10.19 1.79 23.47
CA PRO A 185 9.80 1.72 24.87
C PRO A 185 9.17 3.03 25.37
N GLU A 186 9.51 4.18 24.77
CA GLU A 186 8.98 5.52 25.11
C GLU A 186 7.45 5.65 25.01
N ASP A 187 6.80 4.80 24.21
CA ASP A 187 5.34 4.80 24.02
C ASP A 187 4.62 3.80 24.97
N ALA A 188 5.27 3.39 26.05
CA ALA A 188 4.70 2.43 27.01
C ALA A 188 3.41 2.93 27.68
N GLU A 189 3.28 4.25 27.87
CA GLU A 189 2.06 4.88 28.42
C GLU A 189 0.83 4.61 27.54
N GLU A 190 0.95 4.73 26.21
CA GLU A 190 -0.16 4.45 25.28
C GLU A 190 -0.66 2.99 25.41
N TYR A 191 0.26 2.06 25.72
CA TYR A 191 -0.12 0.67 25.94
C TYR A 191 -0.83 0.46 27.28
N VAL A 192 -0.43 1.17 28.34
CA VAL A 192 -1.13 1.14 29.63
C VAL A 192 -2.55 1.69 29.48
N GLU A 193 -2.72 2.84 28.83
CA GLU A 193 -4.04 3.41 28.51
C GLU A 193 -4.90 2.42 27.73
N TYR A 194 -4.31 1.73 26.74
CA TYR A 194 -5.02 0.70 26.00
C TYR A 194 -5.46 -0.46 26.89
N LEU A 195 -4.62 -0.96 27.80
CA LEU A 195 -4.97 -2.04 28.73
C LEU A 195 -6.10 -1.63 29.70
N VAL A 196 -6.08 -0.40 30.20
CA VAL A 196 -7.17 0.16 31.01
C VAL A 196 -8.46 0.23 30.20
N SER A 197 -8.40 0.65 28.94
CA SER A 197 -9.59 0.74 28.07
C SER A 197 -10.27 -0.60 27.77
N ILE A 198 -9.56 -1.73 27.98
CA ILE A 198 -10.07 -3.09 27.79
C ILE A 198 -10.28 -3.83 29.11
N ASP A 199 -10.29 -3.10 30.24
CA ASP A 199 -10.55 -3.61 31.59
C ASP A 199 -9.53 -4.67 32.08
N ARG A 200 -8.27 -4.59 31.60
CA ARG A 200 -7.15 -5.44 32.06
C ARG A 200 -6.29 -4.69 33.07
N MET A 201 -6.91 -4.28 34.18
CA MET A 201 -6.27 -3.46 35.20
C MET A 201 -5.02 -4.12 35.81
N ASP A 202 -5.03 -5.44 36.01
CA ASP A 202 -3.90 -6.17 36.57
C ASP A 202 -2.64 -6.04 35.70
N GLU A 203 -2.80 -6.21 34.39
CA GLU A 203 -1.69 -6.06 33.44
C GLU A 203 -1.27 -4.61 33.26
N ALA A 204 -2.21 -3.67 33.32
CA ALA A 204 -1.90 -2.25 33.29
C ALA A 204 -1.04 -1.85 34.50
N ALA A 205 -1.42 -2.27 35.71
CA ALA A 205 -0.71 -1.98 36.94
C ALA A 205 0.71 -2.59 36.95
N LEU A 206 0.85 -3.85 36.52
CA LEU A 206 2.17 -4.49 36.40
C LEU A 206 3.07 -3.74 35.41
N ARG A 207 2.53 -3.34 34.25
CA ARG A 207 3.28 -2.59 33.25
C ARG A 207 3.66 -1.20 33.74
N MET A 208 2.81 -0.56 34.50
CA MET A 208 3.08 0.74 35.07
C MET A 208 4.15 0.68 36.15
N ALA A 209 4.11 -0.33 37.01
CA ALA A 209 5.17 -0.60 37.98
C ALA A 209 6.53 -0.83 37.29
N ASP A 210 6.55 -1.58 36.17
CA ASP A 210 7.76 -1.76 35.36
C ASP A 210 8.30 -0.44 34.79
N ILE A 211 7.42 0.48 34.37
CA ILE A 211 7.79 1.80 33.83
C ILE A 211 8.36 2.70 34.94
N VAL A 212 7.67 2.81 36.07
CA VAL A 212 8.09 3.67 37.19
C VAL A 212 9.43 3.22 37.79
N ASN A 213 9.67 1.90 37.85
CA ASN A 213 10.92 1.32 38.36
C ASN A 213 12.11 1.49 37.39
N GLN A 214 11.88 1.88 36.13
CA GLN A 214 12.96 2.16 35.19
C GLN A 214 13.49 3.59 35.41
N GLU A 215 14.65 3.70 36.07
CA GLU A 215 15.33 4.99 36.34
C GLU A 215 15.67 5.79 35.07
N ASN A 216 15.76 5.12 33.92
CA ASN A 216 16.10 5.72 32.62
C ASN A 216 14.89 5.90 31.69
N PHE A 217 13.67 5.63 32.16
CA PHE A 217 12.49 5.84 31.33
C PHE A 217 12.24 7.33 31.13
N VAL A 218 12.12 7.75 29.87
CA VAL A 218 11.77 9.12 29.51
C VAL A 218 10.44 9.05 28.76
N SER A 219 9.39 9.54 29.41
CA SER A 219 8.07 9.69 28.79
C SER A 219 8.17 10.56 27.54
N LYS A 220 7.44 10.18 26.49
CA LYS A 220 7.32 10.99 25.27
C LYS A 220 6.65 12.35 25.52
N GLU A 221 5.84 12.46 26.56
CA GLU A 221 5.23 13.73 26.99
C GLU A 221 6.17 14.56 27.90
N GLY A 222 7.39 14.08 28.17
CA GLY A 222 8.35 14.76 29.06
C GLY A 222 7.93 14.74 30.54
N LYS A 223 6.91 13.93 30.90
CA LYS A 223 6.46 13.73 32.28
C LYS A 223 7.53 13.01 33.09
N SER A 224 7.71 13.42 34.34
CA SER A 224 8.58 12.70 35.28
C SER A 224 7.89 11.44 35.79
N ASN A 225 8.65 10.42 36.21
CA ASN A 225 8.10 9.15 36.72
C ASN A 225 7.05 9.33 37.85
N HIS A 226 7.12 10.42 38.61
CA HIS A 226 6.14 10.74 39.66
C HIS A 226 4.80 11.21 39.09
N GLN A 227 4.80 12.05 38.06
CA GLN A 227 3.57 12.55 37.42
C GLN A 227 2.79 11.42 36.73
N VAL A 228 3.53 10.46 36.17
CA VAL A 228 2.96 9.24 35.57
C VAL A 228 2.24 8.41 36.64
N SER A 229 2.80 8.27 37.85
CA SER A 229 2.18 7.53 38.95
C SER A 229 0.93 8.21 39.53
N ASP A 230 0.88 9.55 39.53
CA ASP A 230 -0.20 10.31 40.17
C ASP A 230 -1.50 10.34 39.34
N GLU A 231 -1.43 10.28 38.01
CA GLU A 231 -2.61 10.36 37.12
C GLU A 231 -3.59 9.19 37.29
N VAL A 232 -3.12 8.03 37.77
CA VAL A 232 -3.94 6.82 37.94
C VAL A 232 -4.76 6.84 39.24
N HIS A 233 -4.34 7.60 40.24
CA HIS A 233 -5.08 7.71 41.50
C HIS A 233 -6.32 8.62 41.39
N LEU A 234 -6.50 9.29 40.26
CA LEU A 234 -7.54 10.31 40.05
C LEU A 234 -8.67 9.89 39.07
N THR A 235 -8.61 8.68 38.49
CA THR A 235 -9.66 8.11 37.61
C THR A 235 -10.12 6.75 38.10
#